data_AF-A0A7X2M7U3-F1
#
_entry.id   AF-A0A7X2M7U3-F1
#
_cell.length_a   1.000
_cell.length_b   1.000
_cell.length_c   1.000
_cell.angle_alpha   90.00
_cell.angle_beta   90.00
_cell.angle_gamma   90.00
#
_symmetry.space_group_name_H-M   'P 1'
#
loop_
_entity.id
_entity.type
_entity.pdbx_description
1 polymer ?
#
loop_
_entity_poly.entity_id
_entity_poly.type
_entity_poly.pdbx_seq_one_letter_code
_entity_poly.pdbx_strand_id
1 'polypeptide(L)'
;MFDFIYEWIQNLAFYLVIVTAVLQIIPGKGYKKYVQFFSGMVMILLMLTPILKLTGIENRFYDLYHSQEYEMEKEEIEKQKDYFEGLDILDFLPEEYGQEEQKAENTKKGIEVEEIQVGE
;
A
#
# COMPACT_ATOMS: atom_id res chain seq x y z
N MET A 1 -3.20 -27.88 -25.09
CA MET A 1 -2.26 -27.79 -23.92
C MET A 1 -1.00 -27.04 -24.30
N PHE A 2 -0.33 -27.41 -25.40
CA PHE A 2 0.83 -26.67 -25.89
C PHE A 2 0.49 -25.27 -26.40
N ASP A 3 -0.73 -25.04 -26.90
CA ASP A 3 -1.18 -23.75 -27.43
C ASP A 3 -1.06 -22.62 -26.39
N PHE A 4 -1.35 -22.93 -25.13
CA PHE A 4 -1.17 -21.99 -24.01
C PHE A 4 0.30 -21.60 -23.83
N ILE A 5 1.21 -22.56 -23.93
CA ILE A 5 2.66 -22.31 -23.83
C ILE A 5 3.16 -21.53 -25.04
N TYR A 6 2.65 -21.84 -26.24
CA TYR A 6 2.96 -21.11 -27.46
C TYR A 6 2.52 -19.65 -27.38
N GLU A 7 1.28 -19.39 -26.94
CA GLU A 7 0.75 -18.05 -26.75
C GLU A 7 1.52 -17.29 -25.66
N TRP A 8 1.86 -17.96 -24.56
CA TRP A 8 2.70 -17.38 -23.51
C TRP A 8 4.10 -17.00 -24.02
N ILE A 9 4.78 -17.89 -24.74
CA ILE A 9 6.09 -17.61 -25.33
C ILE A 9 6.00 -16.46 -26.35
N GLN A 10 4.94 -16.43 -27.16
CA GLN A 10 4.70 -15.36 -28.11
C GLN A 10 4.55 -14.01 -27.38
N ASN A 11 3.74 -13.94 -26.32
CA ASN A 11 3.58 -12.74 -25.51
C ASN A 11 4.89 -12.32 -24.83
N LEU A 12 5.69 -13.27 -24.36
CA LEU A 12 7.02 -13.00 -23.80
C LEU A 12 7.97 -12.41 -24.86
N ALA A 13 7.95 -12.95 -26.08
CA ALA A 13 8.74 -12.44 -27.19
C ALA A 13 8.34 -11.01 -27.56
N PHE A 14 7.03 -10.72 -27.67
CA PHE A 14 6.53 -9.37 -27.88
C PHE A 14 6.99 -8.40 -26.80
N TYR A 15 6.88 -8.81 -25.52
CA TYR A 15 7.36 -8.02 -24.39
C TYR A 15 8.84 -7.69 -24.51
N LEU A 16 9.70 -8.67 -24.83
CA LEU A 16 11.15 -8.45 -24.96
C LEU A 16 11.49 -7.48 -26.10
N VAL A 17 10.77 -7.55 -27.22
CA VAL A 17 10.94 -6.61 -28.35
C VAL A 17 10.58 -5.19 -27.91
N ILE A 18 9.46 -5.01 -27.21
CA ILE A 18 9.03 -3.70 -26.70
C ILE A 18 10.04 -3.14 -25.70
N VAL A 19 10.47 -3.94 -24.72
CA VAL A 19 11.48 -3.52 -23.73
C VAL A 19 12.77 -3.10 -24.41
N THR A 20 13.22 -3.85 -25.41
CA THR A 20 14.44 -3.52 -26.16
C THR A 20 14.30 -2.20 -26.91
N ALA A 21 13.15 -1.98 -27.56
CA ALA A 21 12.85 -0.71 -28.24
C ALA A 21 12.82 0.46 -27.25
N VAL A 22 12.16 0.31 -26.11
CA VAL A 22 12.14 1.33 -25.03
C VAL A 22 13.55 1.63 -24.54
N LEU A 23 14.39 0.61 -24.33
CA LEU A 23 15.79 0.79 -23.91
C LEU A 23 16.67 1.48 -24.95
N GLN A 24 16.33 1.40 -26.24
CA GLN A 24 17.02 2.12 -27.32
C GLN A 24 16.57 3.58 -27.45
N ILE A 25 15.30 3.86 -27.13
CA ILE A 25 14.73 5.21 -27.20
C ILE A 25 15.26 6.11 -26.08
N ILE A 26 15.59 5.55 -24.91
CA ILE A 26 16.02 6.34 -23.74
C ILE A 26 17.48 6.83 -23.91
N PRO A 27 17.72 8.14 -24.04
CA PRO A 27 19.06 8.69 -24.03
C PRO A 27 19.60 8.78 -22.60
N GLY A 28 20.87 8.40 -22.42
CA GLY A 28 21.57 8.50 -21.13
C GLY A 28 21.62 7.17 -20.36
N LYS A 29 22.82 6.85 -19.87
CA LYS A 29 23.10 5.58 -19.16
C LYS A 29 22.41 5.47 -17.80
N GLY A 30 22.03 6.62 -17.21
CA GLY A 30 21.38 6.69 -15.89
C GLY A 30 19.99 6.04 -15.88
N TYR A 31 19.09 6.48 -16.76
CA TYR A 31 17.71 5.98 -16.82
C TYR A 31 17.61 4.54 -17.34
N LYS A 32 18.52 4.14 -18.23
CA LYS A 32 18.56 2.79 -18.80
C LYS A 32 18.67 1.71 -17.72
N LYS A 33 19.45 1.94 -16.66
CA LYS A 33 19.65 0.98 -15.55
C LYS A 33 18.34 0.70 -14.81
N TYR A 34 17.53 1.73 -14.56
CA TYR A 34 16.27 1.59 -13.84
C TYR A 34 15.22 0.87 -14.69
N VAL A 35 15.11 1.22 -15.97
CA VAL A 35 14.18 0.55 -16.88
C VAL A 35 14.58 -0.91 -17.08
N GLN A 36 15.87 -1.19 -17.23
CA GLN A 36 16.36 -2.56 -17.35
C GLN A 36 16.07 -3.38 -16.09
N PHE A 37 16.28 -2.81 -14.90
CA PHE A 37 15.97 -3.46 -13.63
C PHE A 37 14.47 -3.74 -13.47
N PHE A 38 13.62 -2.75 -13.73
CA PHE A 38 12.17 -2.91 -13.69
C PHE A 38 11.68 -3.94 -14.70
N SER A 39 12.17 -3.87 -15.94
CA SER A 39 11.82 -4.84 -16.99
C SER A 39 12.26 -6.26 -16.64
N GLY A 40 13.35 -6.42 -15.89
CA GLY A 40 13.80 -7.71 -15.37
C GLY A 40 12.83 -8.28 -14.34
N MET A 41 12.34 -7.46 -13.40
CA MET A 41 11.31 -7.90 -12.45
C MET A 41 10.02 -8.32 -13.15
N VAL A 42 9.55 -7.50 -14.10
CA VAL A 42 8.35 -7.80 -14.88
C VAL A 42 8.56 -9.08 -15.71
N MET A 43 9.75 -9.30 -16.27
CA MET A 43 10.08 -10.54 -16.98
C MET A 43 10.00 -11.76 -16.07
N ILE A 44 10.54 -11.69 -14.85
CA ILE A 44 10.45 -12.78 -13.87
C ILE A 44 8.98 -13.07 -13.54
N LEU A 45 8.17 -12.03 -13.31
CA LEU A 45 6.73 -12.16 -13.09
C LEU A 45 6.01 -12.86 -14.26
N LEU A 46 6.31 -12.46 -15.49
CA LEU A 46 5.75 -13.08 -16.70
C LEU A 46 6.19 -14.53 -16.85
N MET A 47 7.41 -14.87 -16.42
CA MET A 47 7.91 -16.25 -16.44
C MET A 47 7.26 -17.14 -15.37
N LEU A 48 6.85 -16.55 -14.26
CA LEU A 48 6.14 -17.27 -13.20
C LEU A 48 4.70 -17.62 -13.61
N THR A 49 4.07 -16.86 -14.51
CA THR A 49 2.68 -17.11 -14.95
C THR A 49 2.40 -18.56 -15.39
N PRO A 50 3.14 -19.17 -16.33
CA PRO A 50 2.90 -20.56 -16.72
C PRO A 50 3.23 -21.53 -15.58
N ILE A 51 4.20 -21.21 -14.71
CA ILE A 51 4.57 -22.05 -13.57
C ILE A 51 3.41 -22.10 -12.56
N LEU A 52 2.77 -20.97 -12.26
CA LEU A 52 1.59 -20.90 -11.39
C LEU A 52 0.40 -21.67 -11.97
N LYS A 53 0.21 -21.59 -13.29
CA LYS A 53 -0.85 -22.32 -14.01
C LYS A 53 -0.62 -23.83 -14.02
N LEU A 54 0.62 -24.26 -14.31
CA LEU A 54 1.01 -25.67 -14.31
C LEU A 54 0.95 -26.31 -12.92
N THR A 55 1.22 -25.54 -11.86
CA THR A 55 1.14 -26.01 -10.47
C THR A 55 -0.29 -26.02 -9.91
N GLY A 56 -1.29 -25.61 -10.70
CA GLY A 56 -2.70 -25.56 -10.30
C GLY A 56 -2.96 -24.63 -9.10
N ILE A 57 -2.02 -23.73 -8.81
CA ILE A 57 -2.17 -22.75 -7.72
C ILE A 57 -3.27 -21.76 -8.06
N GLU A 58 -3.44 -21.40 -9.33
CA GLU A 58 -4.51 -20.51 -9.80
C GLU A 58 -5.91 -21.01 -9.38
N ASN A 59 -6.20 -22.29 -9.59
CA ASN A 59 -7.50 -22.87 -9.22
C ASN A 59 -7.71 -22.89 -7.70
N ARG A 60 -6.69 -23.29 -6.93
CA ARG A 60 -6.75 -23.28 -5.46
C ARG A 60 -6.91 -21.87 -4.90
N PHE A 61 -6.31 -20.86 -5.51
CA PHE A 61 -6.46 -19.47 -5.10
C PHE A 61 -7.87 -18.96 -5.39
N TYR A 62 -8.43 -19.32 -6.55
CA TYR A 62 -9.80 -18.96 -6.91
C TYR A 62 -10.82 -19.61 -5.97
N ASP A 63 -10.66 -20.90 -5.69
CA ASP A 63 -11.52 -21.66 -4.78
C ASP A 63 -11.41 -21.15 -3.33
N LEU A 64 -10.19 -20.81 -2.87
CA LEU A 64 -9.97 -20.23 -1.54
C LEU A 64 -10.60 -18.84 -1.43
N TYR A 65 -10.45 -18.00 -2.45
CA TYR A 65 -11.00 -16.64 -2.47
C TYR A 65 -12.54 -16.61 -2.54
N HIS A 66 -13.16 -17.62 -3.15
CA HIS A 66 -14.62 -17.78 -3.18
C HIS A 66 -15.14 -18.74 -2.11
N SER A 67 -14.28 -19.21 -1.21
CA SER A 67 -14.71 -20.08 -0.13
C SER A 67 -15.59 -19.30 0.84
N GLN A 68 -16.65 -19.96 1.33
CA GLN A 68 -17.54 -19.39 2.35
C GLN A 68 -16.75 -18.97 3.60
N GLU A 69 -15.66 -19.66 3.93
CA GLU A 69 -14.77 -19.33 5.05
C GLU A 69 -14.10 -17.96 4.88
N TYR A 70 -13.65 -17.62 3.68
CA TYR A 70 -13.03 -16.33 3.41
C TYR A 70 -14.02 -15.15 3.48
N GLU A 71 -15.25 -15.35 3.00
CA GLU A 71 -16.32 -14.34 3.15
C GLU A 71 -16.70 -14.12 4.62
N MET A 72 -16.77 -15.20 5.42
CA MET A 72 -17.01 -15.08 6.86
C MET A 72 -15.85 -14.34 7.58
N GLU A 73 -14.60 -14.67 7.26
CA GLU A 73 -13.43 -13.99 7.83
C GLU A 73 -13.40 -12.50 7.46
N LYS A 74 -13.77 -12.16 6.22
CA LYS A 74 -13.88 -10.77 5.77
C LYS A 74 -14.98 -10.00 6.52
N GLU A 75 -16.14 -10.63 6.72
CA GLU A 75 -17.24 -10.03 7.49
C GLU A 75 -16.84 -9.80 8.96
N GLU A 76 -16.08 -10.73 9.56
CA GLU A 76 -15.53 -10.55 10.91
C GLU A 76 -14.52 -9.40 10.97
N ILE A 77 -13.63 -9.27 10.00
CA ILE A 77 -12.67 -8.16 9.91
C ILE A 77 -13.37 -6.82 9.73
N GLU A 78 -14.43 -6.77 8.91
CA GLU A 78 -15.23 -5.56 8.70
C GLU A 78 -15.98 -5.15 9.99
N LYS A 79 -16.60 -6.11 10.69
CA LYS A 79 -17.23 -5.88 12.00
C LYS A 79 -16.24 -5.37 13.04
N GLN A 80 -15.04 -5.95 13.09
CA GLN A 80 -13.99 -5.49 14.00
C GLN A 80 -13.54 -4.07 13.65
N LYS A 81 -13.34 -3.77 12.37
CA LYS A 81 -13.00 -2.42 11.92
C LYS A 81 -14.07 -1.41 12.31
N ASP A 82 -15.34 -1.70 12.06
CA ASP A 82 -16.45 -0.82 12.42
C ASP A 82 -16.55 -0.63 13.95
N TYR A 83 -16.31 -1.70 14.71
CA TYR A 83 -16.22 -1.63 16.16
C TYR A 83 -15.09 -0.69 16.60
N PHE A 84 -13.89 -0.81 16.04
CA PHE A 84 -12.76 0.07 16.36
C PHE A 84 -12.94 1.51 15.88
N GLU A 85 -13.58 1.73 14.73
CA GLU A 85 -13.86 3.07 14.19
C GLU A 85 -14.94 3.80 15.01
N GLY A 86 -15.86 3.05 15.63
CA GLY A 86 -16.86 3.58 16.57
C GLY A 86 -16.35 3.80 17.99
N LEU A 87 -15.15 3.36 18.34
CA LEU A 87 -14.53 3.69 19.62
C LEU A 87 -13.94 5.09 19.54
N ASP A 88 -14.66 6.06 20.08
CA ASP A 88 -14.11 7.38 20.33
C ASP A 88 -12.99 7.21 21.38
N ILE A 89 -11.78 7.68 21.09
CA ILE A 89 -10.61 7.56 22.00
C ILE A 89 -10.94 8.14 23.39
N LEU A 90 -11.91 9.05 23.45
CA LEU A 90 -12.46 9.68 24.63
C LEU A 90 -13.15 8.71 25.60
N ASP A 91 -13.74 7.61 25.12
CA ASP A 91 -14.51 6.65 25.93
C ASP A 91 -13.59 5.77 26.82
N PHE A 92 -12.28 5.78 26.54
CA PHE A 92 -11.24 5.12 27.35
C PHE A 92 -10.48 6.08 28.27
N LEU A 93 -10.74 7.39 28.20
CA LEU A 93 -10.09 8.35 29.10
C LEU A 93 -10.81 8.35 30.45
N PRO A 94 -10.10 8.22 31.59
CA PRO A 94 -10.69 8.45 32.90
C PRO A 94 -11.35 9.84 32.92
N GLU A 95 -12.57 9.95 33.45
CA GLU A 95 -13.33 11.22 33.52
C GLU A 95 -12.55 12.37 34.20
N GLU A 96 -11.47 12.06 34.91
CA GLU A 96 -10.55 13.00 35.56
C GLU A 96 -9.88 14.00 34.61
N TYR A 97 -9.75 13.71 33.30
CA TYR A 97 -9.11 14.62 32.34
C TYR A 97 -10.06 15.67 31.71
N GLY A 98 -11.38 15.54 31.91
CA GLY A 98 -12.39 16.40 31.26
C GLY A 98 -12.71 17.72 31.99
N GLN A 99 -12.12 17.99 33.15
CA GLN A 99 -12.51 19.11 34.01
C GLN A 99 -11.54 20.31 34.03
N GLU A 100 -10.39 20.25 33.36
CA GLU A 100 -9.40 21.34 33.44
C GLU A 100 -9.66 22.51 32.49
N GLU A 101 -10.44 22.33 31.41
CA GLU A 101 -10.62 23.39 30.40
C GLU A 101 -11.54 24.54 30.84
N GLN A 102 -12.36 24.38 31.89
CA GLN A 102 -13.29 25.44 32.32
C GLN A 102 -12.67 26.51 33.24
N LYS A 103 -11.42 26.37 33.69
CA LYS A 103 -10.76 27.38 34.57
C LYS A 103 -9.86 28.37 33.84
N ALA A 104 -9.43 28.10 32.61
CA ALA A 104 -8.46 28.94 31.91
C ALA A 104 -9.07 30.20 31.25
N GLU A 105 -10.39 30.28 31.07
CA GLU A 105 -11.01 31.38 30.31
C GLU A 105 -11.24 32.66 31.14
N ASN A 106 -11.16 32.59 32.48
CA ASN A 106 -11.39 33.75 33.35
C ASN A 106 -10.15 34.62 33.66
N THR A 107 -8.97 34.27 33.12
CA THR A 107 -7.72 35.03 33.38
C THR A 107 -7.18 35.68 32.10
N LYS A 108 -8.03 36.16 31.20
CA LYS A 108 -7.64 37.12 30.16
C LYS A 108 -7.88 38.56 30.64
N LYS A 109 -7.06 39.03 31.57
CA LYS A 109 -6.91 40.49 31.79
C LYS A 109 -5.47 40.83 32.16
N GLY A 110 -4.76 41.37 31.17
CA GLY A 110 -3.54 42.16 31.33
C GLY A 110 -2.26 41.36 31.52
N ILE A 111 -1.50 41.17 30.44
CA ILE A 111 -0.04 41.04 30.53
C ILE A 111 0.54 42.12 29.62
N GLU A 112 1.06 43.16 30.26
CA GLU A 112 1.80 44.25 29.64
C GLU A 112 3.27 43.80 29.53
N VAL A 113 3.84 43.89 28.34
CA VAL A 113 5.20 43.43 28.01
C VAL A 113 6.18 44.59 28.18
N GLU A 114 7.07 44.51 29.17
CA GLU A 114 8.27 45.37 29.23
C GLU A 114 9.45 44.70 28.50
N GLU A 115 10.14 45.48 27.67
CA GLU A 115 11.28 45.06 26.86
C GLU A 115 12.48 44.64 27.71
N ILE A 116 13.06 43.47 27.41
CA ILE A 116 14.25 42.96 28.10
C ILE A 116 15.51 43.50 27.39
N GLN A 117 16.25 44.39 28.06
CA GLN A 117 17.61 44.76 27.66
C GLN A 117 18.58 43.61 27.96
N VAL A 118 19.25 43.12 26.93
CA VAL A 118 20.36 42.16 27.07
C VAL A 118 21.66 42.96 27.17
N GLY A 119 22.29 42.90 28.35
CA GLY A 119 23.58 43.54 28.62
C GLY A 119 24.74 42.88 27.89
N GLU A 120 25.74 43.71 27.60
CA GLU A 120 26.99 43.48 26.84
C GLU A 120 27.89 42.36 27.40
#